data_AF-A0A4R2REQ9-F1
#
_entry.id   AF-A0A4R2REQ9-F1
#
_cell.length_a   1.000
_cell.length_b   1.000
_cell.length_c   1.000
_cell.angle_alpha   90.00
_cell.angle_beta   90.00
_cell.angle_gamma   90.00
#
_symmetry.space_group_name_H-M   'P 1'
#
loop_
_entity.id
_entity.type
_entity.pdbx_description
1 polymer ?
#
loop_
_entity_poly.entity_id
_entity_poly.type
_entity_poly.pdbx_seq_one_letter_code
_entity_poly.pdbx_strand_id
1 'polypeptide(L)' 'MFQAMLLGPLVSMSGKRQMGNLLVKPSKKDLMEMSYYLEAGEIVPVIDRIYPLSKLPEAIAYLEEGHAQGKVIISMDE' A
#
# COMPACT_ATOMS: atom_id res chain seq x y z
N MET A 1 -7.13 -7.28 10.30
CA MET A 1 -6.89 -7.72 8.91
C MET A 1 -7.58 -9.05 8.58
N PHE A 2 -7.21 -10.17 9.22
CA PHE A 2 -7.72 -11.52 8.87
C PHE A 2 -9.26 -11.68 8.88
N GLN A 3 -9.96 -11.09 9.85
CA GLN A 3 -11.44 -11.12 9.88
C GLN A 3 -12.07 -10.43 8.66
N ALA A 4 -11.50 -9.30 8.22
CA ALA A 4 -11.97 -8.59 7.03
C ALA A 4 -11.69 -9.38 5.74
N MET A 5 -10.58 -10.13 5.68
CA MET A 5 -10.25 -10.99 4.53
C MET A 5 -11.19 -12.20 4.42
N LEU A 6 -11.66 -12.75 5.56
CA LEU A 6 -12.57 -13.90 5.60
C LEU A 6 -14.05 -13.51 5.43
N LEU A 7 -14.49 -12.45 6.12
CA LEU A 7 -15.90 -12.04 6.14
C LEU A 7 -16.23 -10.94 5.12
N GLY A 8 -15.21 -10.30 4.52
CA GLY A 8 -15.37 -9.24 3.52
C GLY A 8 -16.30 -9.60 2.36
N PRO A 9 -16.20 -10.80 1.76
CA PRO A 9 -17.13 -11.24 0.73
C PRO A 9 -18.58 -11.30 1.21
N LEU A 10 -18.85 -11.78 2.43
CA LEU A 10 -20.20 -11.83 3.00
C LEU A 10 -20.77 -10.42 3.25
N VAL A 11 -19.92 -9.51 3.75
CA VAL A 11 -20.27 -8.09 3.92
C VAL A 11 -20.59 -7.43 2.58
N SER A 12 -19.88 -7.82 1.52
CA SER A 12 -20.07 -7.30 0.16
C SER A 12 -21.33 -7.83 -0.55
N MET A 13 -21.92 -8.95 -0.11
CA MET A 13 -23.16 -9.51 -0.69
C MET A 13 -24.43 -8.81 -0.19
N SER A 14 -24.40 -8.25 1.03
CA SER A 14 -25.59 -7.64 1.66
C SER A 14 -25.52 -6.10 1.74
N GLY A 15 -24.38 -5.50 1.40
CA GLY A 15 -24.15 -4.06 1.49
C GLY A 15 -23.81 -3.38 0.17
N LYS A 16 -23.93 -2.06 0.12
CA LYS A 16 -23.48 -1.20 -1.01
C LYS A 16 -21.95 -1.07 -1.13
N ARG A 17 -21.18 -1.72 -0.26
CA ARG A 17 -19.72 -1.57 -0.16
C ARG A 17 -19.04 -2.86 -0.61
N GLN A 18 -18.19 -2.74 -1.62
CA GLN A 18 -17.38 -3.86 -2.10
C GLN A 18 -16.15 -4.03 -1.22
N MET A 19 -15.92 -5.24 -0.71
CA MET A 19 -14.77 -5.55 0.13
C MET A 19 -14.23 -6.93 -0.24
N GLY A 20 -12.95 -7.00 -0.60
CA GLY A 20 -12.30 -8.23 -1.08
C GLY A 20 -10.79 -8.15 -0.98
N ASN A 21 -10.13 -9.28 -1.25
CA ASN A 21 -8.67 -9.36 -1.24
C ASN A 21 -8.11 -8.93 -2.60
N LEU A 22 -7.16 -7.99 -2.60
CA LEU A 22 -6.41 -7.62 -3.80
C LEU A 22 -5.13 -8.45 -3.88
N LEU A 23 -5.15 -9.48 -4.72
CA LEU A 23 -3.96 -10.27 -5.06
C LEU A 23 -3.46 -9.81 -6.42
N VAL A 24 -2.23 -9.29 -6.48
CA VAL A 24 -1.59 -8.83 -7.72
C VAL A 24 -0.44 -9.76 -8.04
N LYS A 25 -0.39 -10.26 -9.29
CA LYS A 25 0.79 -10.95 -9.81
C LYS A 25 1.75 -9.90 -10.37
N PRO A 26 3.03 -9.87 -9.95
CA PRO A 26 4.00 -8.93 -10.52
C PRO A 26 4.13 -9.11 -12.03
N SER A 27 4.01 -8.00 -12.77
CA SER A 27 4.07 -7.94 -14.23
C SER A 27 4.97 -6.78 -14.65
N LYS A 28 5.99 -7.06 -15.47
CA LYS A 28 6.85 -6.00 -16.02
C LYS A 28 6.04 -5.01 -16.84
N LYS A 29 5.07 -5.49 -17.62
CA LYS A 29 4.23 -4.63 -18.47
C LYS A 29 3.48 -3.61 -17.61
N ASP A 30 2.82 -4.09 -16.55
CA ASP A 30 1.99 -3.27 -15.69
C ASP A 30 2.85 -2.24 -14.92
N LEU A 31 4.05 -2.64 -14.47
CA LEU A 31 5.00 -1.72 -13.84
C LEU A 31 5.51 -0.64 -14.80
N MET A 32 5.74 -0.97 -16.08
CA MET A 32 6.12 0.02 -17.10
C MET A 32 4.99 1.01 -17.39
N GLU A 33 3.74 0.53 -17.46
CA GLU A 33 2.57 1.41 -17.60
C GLU A 33 2.41 2.32 -16.39
N MET A 34 2.62 1.81 -15.17
CA MET A 34 2.61 2.63 -13.96
C MET A 34 3.71 3.70 -13.96
N SER A 35 4.93 3.36 -14.41
CA SER A 35 6.05 4.33 -14.50
C SER A 35 5.67 5.51 -15.38
N TYR A 36 5.05 5.26 -16.53
CA TYR A 36 4.60 6.30 -17.45
C TYR A 36 3.66 7.31 -16.77
N TYR A 37 2.65 6.83 -16.05
CA TYR A 37 1.71 7.70 -15.35
C TYR A 37 2.32 8.46 -14.17
N LEU A 38 3.28 7.83 -13.47
CA LEU A 38 4.04 8.48 -12.39
C LEU A 38 4.93 9.61 -12.95
N GLU A 39 5.63 9.36 -14.05
CA GLU A 39 6.49 10.34 -14.73
C GLU A 39 5.68 11.49 -15.35
N ALA A 40 4.49 11.20 -15.89
CA ALA A 40 3.56 12.21 -16.39
C ALA A 40 2.90 13.05 -15.28
N GLY A 41 3.04 12.65 -14.01
CA GLY A 41 2.41 13.32 -12.86
C GLY A 41 0.90 13.09 -12.77
N GLU A 42 0.34 12.19 -13.58
CA GLU A 42 -1.09 11.84 -13.55
C GLU A 42 -1.44 10.97 -12.35
N ILE A 43 -0.47 10.19 -11.86
CA ILE A 43 -0.57 9.47 -10.59
C ILE A 43 0.49 10.03 -9.65
N VAL A 44 0.05 10.54 -8.50
CA VAL A 44 0.95 11.01 -7.43
C VAL A 44 0.86 10.04 -6.25
N PRO A 45 1.96 9.36 -5.87
CA PRO A 45 1.95 8.48 -4.73
C PRO A 45 1.81 9.28 -3.43
N VAL A 46 0.89 8.84 -2.58
CA VAL A 46 0.79 9.38 -1.22
C VAL A 46 1.88 8.75 -0.37
N ILE A 47 2.84 9.57 0.06
CA ILE A 47 3.92 9.17 0.96
C ILE A 47 3.52 9.63 2.36
N ASP A 48 3.40 8.67 3.27
CA ASP A 48 3.05 8.96 4.66
C ASP A 48 4.27 9.47 5.42
N ARG A 49 5.34 8.66 5.40
CA ARG A 49 6.56 8.90 6.17
C ARG A 49 7.77 8.36 5.44
N ILE A 50 8.89 9.03 5.66
CA ILE A 50 10.22 8.62 5.19
C ILE A 50 11.09 8.44 6.42
N TYR A 51 11.72 7.27 6.54
CA TYR A 51 12.67 6.95 7.60
C TYR A 51 14.04 6.68 6.97
N PRO A 52 15.16 7.15 7.55
CA PRO A 52 16.47 6.66 7.16
C PRO A 52 16.59 5.17 7.52
N LEU A 53 17.46 4.43 6.82
CA LEU A 53 17.69 3.02 7.08
C LEU A 53 18.06 2.71 8.54
N SER A 54 18.75 3.64 9.21
CA SER A 54 19.11 3.56 10.63
C SER A 54 17.90 3.47 11.57
N LYS A 55 16.72 3.94 11.12
CA LYS A 55 15.44 3.92 11.85
C LYS A 55 14.46 2.88 11.33
N LEU A 56 14.96 1.82 10.71
CA LEU A 56 14.13 0.70 10.24
C LEU A 56 13.26 0.09 11.36
N PRO A 57 13.74 -0.11 12.60
CA PRO A 57 12.90 -0.63 13.68
C PRO A 57 11.67 0.24 13.96
N GLU A 58 11.83 1.56 13.99
CA GLU A 58 10.75 2.51 14.20
C GLU A 58 9.77 2.55 13.02
N ALA A 59 10.28 2.41 11.78
CA ALA A 59 9.44 2.33 10.59
C ALA A 59 8.54 1.08 10.60
N ILE A 60 9.09 -0.07 11.06
CA ILE A 60 8.33 -1.32 11.19
C ILE A 60 7.29 -1.18 12.31
N ALA A 61 7.68 -0.69 13.48
CA ALA A 61 6.75 -0.47 14.59
C ALA A 61 5.56 0.42 14.18
N TYR A 62 5.83 1.51 13.45
CA TYR A 62 4.79 2.39 12.90
C TYR A 62 3.86 1.66 11.93
N LEU A 63 4.41 0.84 11.02
CA LEU A 63 3.62 0.08 10.06
C LEU A 63 2.69 -0.93 10.76
N GLU A 64 3.17 -1.56 11.82
CA GLU A 64 2.43 -2.55 12.62
C GLU A 64 1.24 -1.94 13.38
N GLU A 65 1.26 -0.64 13.69
CA GLU A 65 0.09 0.06 14.25
C GLU A 65 -1.10 0.08 13.29
N GLY A 66 -0.89 -0.14 11.99
CA GLY A 66 -1.95 -0.23 10.98
C GLY A 66 -2.60 1.09 10.60
N HIS A 67 -2.01 2.23 11.02
CA HIS A 67 -2.52 3.58 10.73
C HIS A 67 -1.83 4.25 9.52
N ALA A 68 -0.94 3.54 8.82
CA ALA A 68 -0.23 4.09 7.68
C ALA A 68 -1.19 4.42 6.52
N GLN A 69 -1.15 5.66 6.04
CA GLN A 69 -1.91 6.20 4.92
C GLN A 69 -1.00 6.33 3.70
N GLY A 70 -1.01 5.33 2.81
CA GLY A 70 -0.20 5.33 1.60
C GLY A 70 1.07 4.51 1.75
N LYS A 71 2.22 5.07 1.37
CA LYS A 71 3.52 4.37 1.39
C LYS A 71 4.42 4.92 2.49
N VAL A 72 5.04 4.00 3.24
CA VAL A 72 6.19 4.29 4.11
C VAL A 72 7.45 3.97 3.32
N ILE A 73 8.39 4.90 3.27
CA ILE A 73 9.64 4.78 2.50
C ILE A 73 10.83 4.67 3.46
N ILE A 74 11.75 3.77 3.15
CA ILE A 74 13.08 3.74 3.77
C ILE A 74 14.06 4.43 2.82
N SER A 75 14.63 5.54 3.26
CA SER A 75 15.72 6.23 2.57
C SER A 75 17.03 5.52 2.83
N MET A 76 17.83 5.38 1.78
CA MET A 76 19.21 4.86 1.87
C MET A 76 20.24 5.97 2.08
N ASP A 77 19.82 7.23 1.98
CA ASP A 77 20.67 8.39 2.27
C ASP A 77 20.78 8.58 3.80
N GLU A 78 21.94 9.07 4.27
CA GLU A 78 22.25 9.31 5.70
C GLU A 78 21.35 10.38 6.36
#